data_AF-A0A7C1B0K1-F1
#
_entry.id   AF-A0A7C1B0K1-F1
#
_cell.length_a   1.000
_cell.length_b   1.000
_cell.length_c   1.000
_cell.angle_alpha   90.00
_cell.angle_beta   90.00
_cell.angle_gamma   90.00
#
_symmetry.space_group_name_H-M   'P 1'
#
loop_
_entity.id
_entity.type
_entity.pdbx_description
1 polymer ?
#
loop_
_entity_poly.entity_id
_entity_poly.type
_entity_poly.pdbx_seq_one_letter_code
_entity_poly.pdbx_strand_id
1 'polypeptide(L)'
;MCDIIWCKKCNTVNYLDPYCFWNWEGKINCAECGEVYYIHMIQGHMYRGPEPRPGEKPDIMPLYADKPLEGYKNYLPGTEGRTRPYNCTPRHIYLGHADYRKFSIRNRPMRAWAPQPAAGGVAGAYGFYWDIKKLSPEVWEEYQEKIKKGEVRDW
;
A
#
# COMPACT_ATOMS: atom_id res chain seq x y z
N MET A 1 -10.34 11.79 0.31
CA MET A 1 -11.39 11.05 1.03
C MET A 1 -11.09 9.57 0.86
N CYS A 2 -11.15 8.78 1.94
CA CYS A 2 -10.87 7.34 1.95
C CYS A 2 -12.08 6.68 2.60
N ASP A 3 -12.74 5.76 1.90
CA ASP A 3 -13.80 4.95 2.50
C ASP A 3 -13.21 3.85 3.37
N ILE A 4 -13.98 3.44 4.37
CA ILE A 4 -13.55 2.44 5.35
C ILE A 4 -14.56 1.32 5.45
N ILE A 5 -14.07 0.11 5.73
CA ILE A 5 -14.89 -1.00 6.18
C ILE A 5 -14.59 -1.24 7.65
N TRP A 6 -15.51 -0.83 8.51
CA TRP A 6 -15.46 -1.17 9.94
C TRP A 6 -16.05 -2.57 10.14
N CYS A 7 -15.16 -3.55 10.38
CA CYS A 7 -15.57 -4.93 10.63
C CYS A 7 -16.37 -5.04 11.93
N LYS A 8 -17.63 -5.47 11.84
CA LYS A 8 -18.51 -5.65 13.01
C LYS A 8 -18.16 -6.86 13.88
N LYS A 9 -17.34 -7.80 13.39
CA LYS A 9 -16.91 -9.00 14.15
C LYS A 9 -15.75 -8.73 15.09
N CYS A 10 -14.75 -7.94 14.66
CA CYS A 10 -13.52 -7.72 15.42
C CYS A 10 -13.13 -6.25 15.61
N ASN A 11 -14.01 -5.31 15.23
CA ASN A 11 -13.80 -3.86 15.33
C ASN A 11 -12.57 -3.31 14.61
N THR A 12 -11.98 -4.09 13.70
CA THR A 12 -10.90 -3.63 12.84
C THR A 12 -11.46 -2.72 11.75
N VAL A 13 -10.88 -1.54 11.60
CA VAL A 13 -11.18 -0.60 10.52
C VAL A 13 -10.21 -0.88 9.37
N ASN A 14 -10.75 -1.24 8.22
CA ASN A 14 -9.98 -1.53 7.01
C ASN A 14 -10.10 -0.33 6.08
N TYR A 15 -8.97 0.27 5.72
CA TYR A 15 -8.94 1.49 4.91
C TYR A 15 -8.85 1.11 3.43
N LEU A 16 -9.80 1.64 2.65
CA LEU A 16 -9.85 1.45 1.21
C LEU A 16 -9.13 2.61 0.56
N ASP A 17 -7.92 2.37 0.04
CA ASP A 17 -7.17 3.43 -0.60
C ASP A 17 -7.93 3.95 -1.84
N PRO A 18 -8.15 5.26 -1.95
CA PRO A 18 -8.97 5.80 -3.03
C PRO A 18 -8.34 5.49 -4.40
N TYR A 19 -7.03 5.24 -4.47
CA TYR A 19 -6.35 4.94 -5.72
C TYR A 19 -6.72 3.55 -6.27
N CYS A 20 -6.76 2.51 -5.45
CA CYS A 20 -7.14 1.17 -5.86
C CYS A 20 -8.66 1.01 -6.03
N PHE A 21 -9.44 1.71 -5.19
CA PHE A 21 -10.89 1.48 -5.05
C PHE A 21 -11.77 2.56 -5.69
N TRP A 22 -11.29 3.29 -6.71
CA TRP A 22 -12.08 4.39 -7.31
C TRP A 22 -13.28 3.92 -8.10
N ASN A 23 -13.07 3.01 -9.05
CA ASN A 23 -14.12 2.34 -9.80
C ASN A 23 -13.79 0.86 -9.69
N TRP A 24 -14.24 0.23 -8.61
CA TRP A 24 -13.84 -1.13 -8.26
C TRP A 24 -15.02 -1.90 -7.73
N GLU A 25 -15.12 -3.15 -8.14
CA GLU A 25 -16.15 -4.08 -7.69
C GLU A 25 -15.51 -5.42 -7.40
N GLY A 26 -15.85 -6.02 -6.27
CA GLY A 26 -15.33 -7.32 -5.87
C GLY A 26 -15.35 -7.54 -4.38
N LYS A 27 -14.56 -8.52 -3.94
CA LYS A 27 -14.47 -8.97 -2.55
C LYS A 27 -13.16 -8.59 -1.88
N ILE A 28 -13.28 -8.09 -0.66
CA ILE A 28 -12.15 -7.70 0.19
C ILE A 28 -12.31 -8.32 1.58
N ASN A 29 -11.23 -8.80 2.18
CA ASN A 29 -11.25 -9.34 3.53
C ASN A 29 -10.90 -8.31 4.60
N CYS A 30 -11.36 -8.54 5.83
CA CYS A 30 -10.81 -7.89 7.02
C CYS A 30 -9.38 -8.38 7.28
N ALA A 31 -8.48 -7.44 7.56
CA ALA A 31 -7.06 -7.72 7.84
C ALA A 31 -6.81 -8.50 9.14
N GLU A 32 -7.78 -8.53 10.07
CA GLU A 32 -7.65 -9.21 11.37
C GLU A 32 -8.29 -10.60 11.35
N CYS A 33 -9.61 -10.65 11.14
CA CYS A 33 -10.38 -11.88 11.30
C CYS A 33 -10.70 -12.59 9.97
N GLY A 34 -10.24 -12.05 8.84
CA GLY A 34 -10.47 -12.66 7.52
C GLY A 34 -11.89 -12.60 6.99
N GLU A 35 -12.82 -11.92 7.67
CA GLU A 35 -14.21 -11.79 7.19
C GLU A 35 -14.22 -11.11 5.83
N VAL A 36 -14.87 -11.73 4.84
CA VAL A 36 -14.93 -11.19 3.48
C VAL A 36 -16.18 -10.35 3.29
N TYR A 37 -16.02 -9.24 2.58
CA TYR A 37 -17.05 -8.29 2.23
C TYR A 37 -17.05 -8.08 0.73
N TYR A 38 -18.23 -8.07 0.12
CA TYR A 38 -18.40 -7.53 -1.22
C TYR A 38 -18.61 -6.02 -1.13
N ILE A 39 -17.92 -5.27 -1.99
CA ILE A 39 -18.11 -3.83 -2.19
C ILE A 39 -18.15 -3.50 -3.68
N HIS A 40 -18.87 -2.43 -3.99
CA HIS A 40 -18.87 -1.80 -5.29
C HIS A 40 -18.68 -0.29 -5.08
N MET A 41 -17.60 0.23 -5.63
CA MET A 41 -17.14 1.60 -5.51
C MET A 41 -17.29 2.32 -6.85
N ILE A 42 -17.85 3.53 -6.82
CA ILE A 42 -17.96 4.43 -7.97
C ILE A 42 -17.36 5.77 -7.58
N GLN A 43 -16.40 6.26 -8.37
CA GLN A 43 -15.67 7.51 -8.15
C GLN A 43 -15.11 7.67 -6.72
N GLY A 44 -14.66 6.56 -6.13
CA GLY A 44 -14.06 6.53 -4.79
C GLY A 44 -15.06 6.53 -3.64
N HIS A 45 -16.36 6.41 -3.94
CA HIS A 45 -17.43 6.27 -2.97
C HIS A 45 -18.04 4.88 -3.02
N MET A 46 -18.35 4.32 -1.84
CA MET A 46 -19.04 3.05 -1.73
C MET A 46 -20.49 3.16 -2.20
N TYR A 47 -20.73 2.74 -3.44
CA TYR A 47 -22.06 2.69 -4.05
C TYR A 47 -22.91 1.55 -3.49
N ARG A 48 -22.27 0.39 -3.24
CA ARG A 48 -22.91 -0.77 -2.62
C ARG A 48 -21.94 -1.51 -1.71
N GLY A 49 -22.47 -2.08 -0.64
CA GLY A 49 -21.69 -2.74 0.41
C GLY A 49 -21.48 -1.86 1.65
N PRO A 50 -20.68 -2.32 2.62
CA PRO A 50 -20.00 -3.61 2.65
C PRO A 50 -20.99 -4.74 2.99
N GLU A 51 -21.17 -5.69 2.07
CA GLU A 51 -22.04 -6.86 2.28
C GLU A 51 -21.20 -8.05 2.76
N PRO A 52 -21.46 -8.63 3.95
CA PRO A 52 -20.74 -9.80 4.41
C PRO A 52 -20.89 -11.00 3.47
N ARG A 53 -19.78 -11.65 3.15
CA ARG A 53 -19.66 -12.86 2.32
C ARG A 53 -18.77 -13.90 3.05
N PRO A 54 -19.16 -14.36 4.24
CA PRO A 54 -18.33 -15.26 5.05
C PRO A 54 -18.00 -16.55 4.29
N GLY A 55 -16.74 -16.99 4.38
CA GLY A 55 -16.26 -18.22 3.74
C GLY A 55 -15.89 -18.10 2.25
N GLU A 56 -16.17 -16.97 1.61
CA GLU A 56 -15.70 -16.73 0.24
C GLU A 56 -14.22 -16.32 0.20
N LYS A 57 -13.57 -16.53 -0.95
CA LYS A 57 -12.21 -16.04 -1.20
C LYS A 57 -12.24 -14.53 -1.56
N PRO A 58 -11.40 -13.68 -0.93
CA PRO A 58 -11.27 -12.29 -1.32
C PRO A 58 -10.50 -12.16 -2.64
N ASP A 59 -10.85 -11.15 -3.43
CA ASP A 59 -10.12 -10.78 -4.65
C ASP A 59 -8.88 -9.94 -4.32
N ILE A 60 -8.97 -9.11 -3.28
CA ILE A 60 -7.89 -8.25 -2.82
C ILE A 60 -7.91 -8.07 -1.29
N MET A 61 -6.74 -7.82 -0.70
CA MET A 61 -6.61 -7.43 0.71
C MET A 61 -6.60 -5.90 0.87
N PRO A 62 -7.00 -5.34 2.03
CA PRO A 62 -6.86 -3.92 2.29
C PRO A 62 -5.40 -3.48 2.30
N LEU A 63 -5.15 -2.19 2.06
CA LEU A 63 -3.81 -1.64 2.08
C LEU A 63 -3.31 -1.39 3.51
N TYR A 64 -4.20 -0.93 4.39
CA TYR A 64 -3.93 -0.61 5.77
C TYR A 64 -5.16 -0.92 6.61
N ALA A 65 -4.94 -1.32 7.85
CA ALA A 65 -6.01 -1.51 8.82
C ALA A 65 -5.55 -1.15 10.22
N ASP A 66 -6.47 -0.71 11.07
CA ASP A 66 -6.20 -0.47 12.48
C ASP A 66 -7.33 -0.91 13.40
N LYS A 67 -7.01 -0.98 14.69
CA LYS A 67 -7.93 -1.31 15.78
C LYS A 67 -8.00 -0.09 16.70
N PRO A 68 -8.87 0.89 16.38
CA PRO A 68 -8.90 2.16 17.11
C PRO A 68 -9.28 1.98 18.59
N LEU A 69 -10.05 0.94 18.92
CA LEU A 69 -10.44 0.60 20.29
C LEU A 69 -9.35 -0.15 21.07
N GLU A 70 -8.25 -0.56 20.43
CA GLU A 70 -7.13 -1.30 21.03
C GLU A 70 -5.83 -0.47 20.92
N GLY A 71 -5.92 0.81 21.29
CA GLY A 71 -4.77 1.70 21.27
C GLY A 71 -4.19 1.96 19.87
N TYR A 72 -5.04 1.90 18.84
CA TYR A 72 -4.65 2.09 17.43
C TYR A 72 -3.58 1.10 16.95
N LYS A 73 -3.58 -0.14 17.48
CA LYS A 73 -2.78 -1.22 16.89
C LYS A 73 -3.11 -1.36 15.41
N ASN A 74 -2.10 -1.42 14.56
CA ASN A 74 -2.28 -1.37 13.12
C ASN A 74 -1.57 -2.49 12.35
N TYR A 75 -2.04 -2.70 11.12
CA TYR A 75 -1.44 -3.55 10.10
C TYR A 75 -0.96 -2.66 8.96
N LEU A 76 0.37 -2.54 8.85
CA LEU A 76 1.03 -1.75 7.83
C LEU A 76 0.92 -2.43 6.46
N PRO A 77 1.00 -1.68 5.35
CA PRO A 77 1.03 -2.27 4.01
C PRO A 77 2.07 -3.37 3.88
N GLY A 78 1.68 -4.49 3.26
CA GLY A 78 2.56 -5.66 3.07
C GLY A 78 2.69 -6.57 4.29
N THR A 79 1.89 -6.39 5.34
CA THR A 79 1.80 -7.38 6.43
C THR A 79 1.26 -8.70 5.88
N GLU A 80 2.09 -9.75 5.97
CA GLU A 80 1.81 -11.08 5.41
C GLU A 80 0.45 -11.62 5.87
N GLY A 81 -0.36 -12.09 4.91
CA GLY A 81 -1.70 -12.66 5.15
C GLY A 81 -2.77 -11.68 5.61
N ARG A 82 -2.46 -10.38 5.77
CA ARG A 82 -3.38 -9.39 6.34
C ARG A 82 -3.66 -8.21 5.42
N THR A 83 -2.61 -7.67 4.81
CA THR A 83 -2.69 -6.47 3.95
C THR A 83 -1.88 -6.67 2.68
N ARG A 84 -2.31 -6.04 1.60
CA ARG A 84 -1.54 -6.06 0.35
C ARG A 84 -0.31 -5.15 0.44
N PRO A 85 0.77 -5.41 -0.32
CA PRO A 85 1.88 -4.48 -0.44
C PRO A 85 1.44 -3.18 -1.12
N TYR A 86 2.12 -2.08 -0.76
CA TYR A 86 1.93 -0.80 -1.44
C TYR A 86 2.87 -0.70 -2.65
N ASN A 87 2.30 -0.84 -3.84
CA ASN A 87 3.07 -0.90 -5.09
C ASN A 87 3.12 0.44 -5.86
N CYS A 88 2.53 1.52 -5.33
CA CYS A 88 2.47 2.84 -5.99
C CYS A 88 2.00 2.81 -7.45
N THR A 89 1.20 1.83 -7.85
CA THR A 89 0.77 1.68 -9.24
C THR A 89 -0.33 2.70 -9.57
N PRO A 90 -0.17 3.56 -10.59
CA PRO A 90 -1.27 4.37 -11.11
C PRO A 90 -2.41 3.50 -11.67
N ARG A 91 -3.63 4.06 -11.72
CA ARG A 91 -4.83 3.35 -12.17
C ARG A 91 -4.81 3.10 -13.67
N HIS A 92 -5.40 1.98 -14.09
CA HIS A 92 -5.65 1.65 -15.50
C HIS A 92 -6.64 2.60 -16.21
N ILE A 93 -7.43 3.39 -15.48
CA ILE A 93 -8.37 4.40 -16.05
C ILE A 93 -7.71 5.74 -16.37
N TYR A 94 -6.50 6.01 -15.87
CA TYR A 94 -5.62 6.98 -16.49
C TYR A 94 -4.95 6.24 -17.66
N LEU A 95 -4.98 6.79 -18.88
CA LEU A 95 -4.66 6.11 -20.16
C LEU A 95 -3.19 5.63 -20.32
N GLY A 96 -2.52 5.21 -19.26
CA GLY A 96 -1.16 4.70 -19.27
C GLY A 96 -1.02 3.43 -18.44
N HIS A 97 -0.09 2.56 -18.83
CA HIS A 97 0.34 1.45 -18.00
C HIS A 97 1.20 1.95 -16.84
N ALA A 98 0.95 1.43 -15.64
CA ALA A 98 1.78 1.65 -14.48
C ALA A 98 3.16 0.99 -14.69
N ASP A 99 4.19 1.79 -14.92
CA ASP A 99 5.57 1.30 -14.89
C ASP A 99 6.05 1.17 -13.46
N TYR A 100 6.43 -0.04 -13.06
CA TYR A 100 7.19 -0.25 -11.84
C TYR A 100 8.55 0.44 -11.98
N ARG A 101 8.74 1.51 -11.21
CA ARG A 101 9.98 2.30 -11.24
C ARG A 101 10.70 2.18 -9.91
N LYS A 102 11.90 1.61 -9.93
CA LYS A 102 12.85 1.67 -8.80
C LYS A 102 13.53 3.03 -8.69
N PHE A 103 13.66 3.72 -9.83
CA PHE A 103 14.35 5.00 -9.95
C PHE A 103 13.43 6.05 -10.57
N SER A 104 13.62 7.28 -10.12
CA SER A 104 13.04 8.46 -10.73
C SER A 104 13.63 8.71 -12.12
N ILE A 105 13.05 9.65 -12.86
CA ILE A 105 13.59 10.15 -14.14
C ILE A 105 15.03 10.68 -14.05
N ARG A 106 15.52 10.97 -12.83
CA ARG A 106 16.89 11.42 -12.54
C ARG A 106 17.83 10.28 -12.14
N ASN A 107 17.40 9.04 -12.28
CA ASN A 107 18.11 7.85 -11.80
C ASN A 107 18.38 7.85 -10.28
N ARG A 108 17.63 8.65 -9.50
CA ARG A 108 17.67 8.57 -8.03
C ARG A 108 16.66 7.54 -7.53
N PRO A 109 17.00 6.72 -6.51
CA PRO A 109 16.13 5.66 -6.03
C PRO A 109 14.81 6.20 -5.49
N MET A 110 13.75 5.39 -5.53
CA MET A 110 12.45 5.76 -4.97
C MET A 110 12.08 4.84 -3.82
N ARG A 111 11.74 5.40 -2.66
CA ARG A 111 11.23 4.64 -1.50
C ARG A 111 9.89 3.94 -1.79
N ALA A 112 9.17 4.41 -2.81
CA ALA A 112 7.95 3.83 -3.34
C ALA A 112 8.11 2.37 -3.84
N TRP A 113 9.35 1.89 -4.05
CA TRP A 113 9.61 0.49 -4.40
C TRP A 113 9.28 -0.43 -3.23
N ALA A 114 8.24 -1.26 -3.37
CA ALA A 114 7.60 -2.01 -2.29
C ALA A 114 8.52 -2.81 -1.33
N PRO A 115 9.56 -3.53 -1.78
CA PRO A 115 10.38 -4.35 -0.88
C PRO A 115 11.49 -3.54 -0.18
N GLN A 116 11.17 -2.39 0.43
CA GLN A 116 12.14 -1.68 1.26
C GLN A 116 12.23 -2.31 2.66
N PRO A 117 13.44 -2.38 3.24
CA PRO A 117 13.58 -2.72 4.65
C PRO A 117 12.95 -1.62 5.52
N ALA A 118 12.47 -2.03 6.70
CA ALA A 118 11.91 -1.11 7.68
C ALA A 118 12.94 -0.03 8.05
N ALA A 119 12.52 1.23 8.04
CA ALA A 119 13.42 2.37 8.23
C ALA A 119 12.92 3.39 9.25
N GLY A 120 11.90 3.04 10.04
CA GLY A 120 11.46 3.86 11.16
C GLY A 120 12.54 3.93 12.24
N GLY A 121 12.77 5.12 12.79
CA GLY A 121 13.58 5.30 14.00
C GLY A 121 12.85 4.85 15.26
N VAL A 122 13.40 5.19 16.43
CA VAL A 122 12.76 4.92 17.73
C VAL A 122 11.34 5.51 17.72
N ALA A 123 10.35 4.70 18.11
CA ALA A 123 8.93 5.08 18.12
C ALA A 123 8.36 5.57 16.76
N GLY A 124 8.93 5.12 15.63
CA GLY A 124 8.45 5.53 14.30
C GLY A 124 8.83 6.96 13.93
N ALA A 125 9.81 7.56 14.63
CA ALA A 125 10.36 8.85 14.23
C ALA A 125 11.13 8.72 12.90
N TYR A 126 10.84 9.61 11.95
CA TYR A 126 11.56 9.71 10.69
C TYR A 126 12.34 11.02 10.68
N GLY A 127 13.66 10.94 10.47
CA GLY A 127 14.47 12.14 10.28
C GLY A 127 14.18 12.79 8.93
N PHE A 128 14.44 14.10 8.81
CA PHE A 128 14.43 14.82 7.54
C PHE A 128 15.53 14.35 6.57
N TYR A 129 16.51 13.60 7.08
CA TYR A 129 17.59 13.02 6.29
C TYR A 129 17.15 11.73 5.61
N TRP A 130 17.24 11.73 4.28
CA TRP A 130 16.93 10.56 3.47
C TRP A 130 18.16 9.66 3.33
N ASP A 131 18.20 8.58 4.10
CA ASP A 131 19.31 7.62 4.07
C ASP A 131 19.13 6.59 2.95
N ILE A 132 19.67 6.92 1.77
CA ILE A 132 19.62 6.09 0.55
C ILE A 132 20.36 4.75 0.75
N LYS A 133 21.31 4.67 1.70
CA LYS A 133 22.09 3.43 1.96
C LYS A 133 21.26 2.32 2.61
N LYS A 134 20.09 2.66 3.16
CA LYS A 134 19.16 1.72 3.80
C LYS A 134 18.11 1.17 2.84
N LEU A 135 18.26 1.36 1.53
CA LEU A 135 17.35 0.73 0.56
C LEU A 135 17.62 -0.77 0.46
N SER A 136 16.71 -1.51 -0.18
CA SER A 136 16.95 -2.92 -0.46
C SER A 136 18.28 -3.12 -1.20
N PRO A 137 19.03 -4.22 -0.93
CA PRO A 137 20.36 -4.44 -1.52
C PRO A 137 20.38 -4.28 -3.04
N GLU A 138 19.38 -4.85 -3.70
CA GLU A 138 19.19 -4.75 -5.15
C GLU A 138 19.10 -3.29 -5.65
N VAL A 139 18.33 -2.44 -4.96
CA VAL A 139 18.18 -1.03 -5.36
C VAL A 139 19.45 -0.24 -5.09
N TRP A 140 20.15 -0.55 -3.99
CA TRP A 140 21.40 0.11 -3.65
C TRP A 140 22.52 -0.24 -4.62
N GLU A 141 22.68 -1.51 -4.97
CA GLU A 141 23.66 -2.00 -5.95
C GLU A 141 23.42 -1.36 -7.32
N GLU A 142 22.18 -1.41 -7.81
CA GLU A 142 21.81 -0.80 -9.09
C GLU A 142 22.03 0.72 -9.08
N TYR A 143 21.81 1.41 -7.95
CA TYR A 143 22.12 2.82 -7.80
C TYR A 143 23.62 3.12 -7.89
N GLN A 144 24.47 2.32 -7.24
CA GLN A 144 25.93 2.48 -7.30
C GLN A 144 26.45 2.30 -8.73
N GLU A 145 25.90 1.36 -9.50
CA GLU A 145 26.24 1.22 -10.91
C GLU A 145 25.84 2.44 -11.74
N LYS A 146 24.64 3.00 -11.51
CA LYS A 146 24.16 4.21 -12.19
C LYS A 146 25.04 5.42 -11.89
N ILE A 147 25.56 5.55 -10.67
CA ILE A 147 26.56 6.57 -10.33
C ILE A 147 27.84 6.34 -11.12
N LYS A 148 28.37 5.11 -11.14
CA LYS A 148 29.60 4.77 -11.88
C LYS A 148 29.47 5.07 -13.38
N LYS A 149 28.28 4.89 -13.95
CA LYS A 149 27.97 5.18 -15.36
C LYS A 149 27.68 6.66 -15.65
N GLY A 150 27.67 7.52 -14.62
CA GLY A 150 27.34 8.95 -14.78
C GLY A 150 25.87 9.21 -15.17
N GLU A 151 24.97 8.26 -14.90
CA GLU A 151 23.56 8.35 -15.27
C GLU A 151 22.72 9.18 -14.27
N VAL A 152 23.24 9.43 -13.08
CA VAL A 152 22.56 10.16 -12.00
C VAL A 152 22.73 11.67 -12.18
N ARG A 153 21.63 12.42 -12.12
CA ARG A 153 21.61 13.87 -12.30
C ARG A 153 21.23 14.59 -11.01
N ASP A 154 21.85 15.75 -10.77
CA ASP A 154 21.64 16.55 -9.56
C ASP A 154 20.52 17.60 -9.67
N TRP A 155 19.98 17.86 -10.87
CA TRP A 155 18.83 18.73 -11.11
C TRP A 155 18.14 18.41 -12.44
#